data_AF-A0A0M8SFT9-F1
#
_entry.id   AF-A0A0M8SFT9-F1
#
_cell.length_a   1.000
_cell.length_b   1.000
_cell.length_c   1.000
_cell.angle_alpha   90.00
_cell.angle_beta   90.00
_cell.angle_gamma   90.00
#
_symmetry.space_group_name_H-M   'P 1'
#
loop_
_entity.id
_entity.type
_entity.pdbx_description
1 polymer ?
#
loop_
_entity_poly.entity_id
_entity_poly.type
_entity_poly.pdbx_seq_one_letter_code
_entity_poly.pdbx_strand_id
1 'polypeptide(L)'
;MKAATSRARASLSPNARVICYAAHVQDIGWQSAVCDGSVAGTTGQSRRMEALAISTSGVGGVCADAHLADIGWQGWRCGGDGTVVTVGTTGQSRRMEALGVQVGTGSVGAQAHVEGYGWLSSVTGNPVYVGTTGQSRRMEAVRIWV
;
A
#
# COMPACT_ATOMS: atom_id res chain seq x y z
N MET A 1 -2.76 48.59 10.67
CA MET A 1 -3.57 47.46 11.18
C MET A 1 -3.22 46.23 10.37
N LYS A 2 -2.69 45.17 11.00
CA LYS A 2 -2.27 43.94 10.31
C LYS A 2 -3.51 43.08 10.03
N ALA A 3 -3.83 42.82 8.77
CA ALA A 3 -4.82 41.80 8.40
C ALA A 3 -4.10 40.44 8.31
N ALA A 4 -4.50 39.50 9.15
CA ALA A 4 -4.07 38.11 9.07
C ALA A 4 -4.95 37.38 8.04
N THR A 5 -4.35 36.89 6.96
CA THR A 5 -5.01 36.01 6.00
C THR A 5 -5.03 34.59 6.57
N SER A 6 -6.22 34.07 6.89
CA SER A 6 -6.35 32.66 7.28
C SER A 6 -6.08 31.77 6.05
N ARG A 7 -5.19 30.79 6.21
CA ARG A 7 -5.10 29.67 5.25
C ARG A 7 -6.28 28.75 5.53
N ALA A 8 -7.27 28.75 4.65
CA ALA A 8 -8.27 27.69 4.62
C ALA A 8 -7.55 26.34 4.42
N ARG A 9 -7.64 25.44 5.41
CA ARG A 9 -7.36 24.03 5.19
C ARG A 9 -8.47 23.53 4.27
N ALA A 10 -8.12 23.06 3.07
CA ALA A 10 -9.08 22.37 2.22
C ALA A 10 -9.61 21.15 3.01
N SER A 11 -10.87 21.22 3.48
CA SER A 11 -11.53 20.03 3.99
C SER A 11 -11.79 19.12 2.81
N LEU A 12 -11.20 17.92 2.80
CA LEU A 12 -11.61 16.86 1.89
C LEU A 12 -13.13 16.68 2.02
N SER A 13 -13.80 16.47 0.89
CA SER A 13 -15.25 16.20 0.88
C SER A 13 -15.55 15.06 1.87
N PRO A 14 -16.61 15.14 2.69
CA PRO A 14 -17.03 14.04 3.57
C PRO A 14 -17.27 12.71 2.85
N ASN A 15 -17.34 12.74 1.51
CA ASN A 15 -17.48 11.58 0.63
C ASN A 15 -16.22 11.30 -0.23
N ALA A 16 -15.08 11.93 0.06
CA ALA A 16 -13.85 11.67 -0.67
C ALA A 16 -13.37 10.24 -0.40
N ARG A 17 -13.24 9.45 -1.47
CA ARG A 17 -12.63 8.12 -1.43
C ARG A 17 -11.13 8.30 -1.44
N VAL A 18 -10.45 7.74 -0.44
CA VAL A 18 -9.00 7.86 -0.28
C VAL A 18 -8.45 6.54 0.25
N ILE A 19 -7.32 6.11 -0.29
CA ILE A 19 -6.48 5.07 0.30
C ILE A 19 -5.09 5.63 0.58
N CYS A 20 -4.67 5.57 1.84
CA CYS A 20 -3.35 6.00 2.30
C CYS A 20 -2.55 4.81 2.84
N TYR A 21 -1.28 4.76 2.52
CA TYR A 21 -0.42 3.63 2.82
C TYR A 21 1.03 4.04 3.03
N ALA A 22 1.73 3.29 3.88
CA ALA A 22 3.14 3.46 4.18
C ALA A 22 3.85 2.11 4.03
N ALA A 23 5.03 2.11 3.42
CA ALA A 23 5.86 0.90 3.29
C ALA A 23 6.94 0.86 4.38
N HIS A 24 7.18 -0.33 4.91
CA HIS A 24 8.43 -0.64 5.62
C HIS A 24 9.43 -1.21 4.62
N VAL A 25 10.55 -0.52 4.43
CA VAL A 25 11.58 -0.91 3.46
C VAL A 25 12.85 -1.33 4.21
N GLN A 26 13.50 -2.38 3.72
CA GLN A 26 14.80 -2.82 4.22
C GLN A 26 15.79 -1.65 4.34
N ASP A 27 16.49 -1.59 5.48
CA ASP A 27 17.53 -0.60 5.82
C ASP A 27 17.05 0.86 5.86
N ILE A 28 15.74 1.11 5.70
CA ILE A 28 15.11 2.43 5.78
C ILE A 28 14.09 2.47 6.93
N GLY A 29 13.34 1.39 7.12
CA GLY A 29 12.24 1.32 8.06
C GLY A 29 10.93 1.81 7.46
N TRP A 30 10.00 2.23 8.33
CA TRP A 30 8.73 2.83 7.92
C TRP A 30 8.95 4.19 7.27
N GLN A 31 8.49 4.34 6.03
CA GLN A 31 8.44 5.63 5.34
C GLN A 31 7.17 6.40 5.72
N SER A 32 7.14 7.70 5.45
CA SER A 32 5.92 8.50 5.58
C SER A 32 4.80 7.95 4.69
N ALA A 33 3.56 8.02 5.17
CA ALA A 33 2.41 7.58 4.39
C ALA A 33 2.22 8.47 3.16
N VAL A 34 1.87 7.82 2.06
CA VAL A 34 1.42 8.45 0.81
C VAL A 34 -0.03 8.02 0.56
N CYS A 35 -0.71 8.69 -0.36
CA CYS A 35 -2.08 8.31 -0.73
C CYS A 35 -2.22 8.25 -2.24
N ASP A 36 -3.23 7.51 -2.70
CA ASP A 36 -3.76 7.48 -4.07
C ASP A 36 -2.74 7.66 -5.21
N GLY A 37 -2.27 6.53 -5.75
CA GLY A 37 -1.39 6.47 -6.92
C GLY A 37 0.06 6.88 -6.67
N SER A 38 0.35 7.49 -5.51
CA SER A 38 1.70 7.85 -5.09
C SER A 38 2.57 6.61 -4.82
N VAL A 39 3.89 6.74 -4.91
CA VAL A 39 4.80 5.61 -4.69
C VAL A 39 5.10 5.44 -3.21
N ALA A 40 4.80 4.27 -2.65
CA ALA A 40 5.37 3.81 -1.38
C ALA A 40 6.46 2.77 -1.67
N GLY A 41 7.59 2.85 -0.98
CA GLY A 41 8.75 1.99 -1.21
C GLY A 41 9.91 2.70 -1.92
N THR A 42 10.71 1.92 -2.63
CA THR A 42 11.81 2.41 -3.48
C THR A 42 11.76 1.74 -4.85
N THR A 43 12.27 2.38 -5.88
CA THR A 43 12.31 1.79 -7.23
C THR A 43 13.75 1.66 -7.70
N GLY A 44 14.17 0.45 -8.08
CA GLY A 44 15.50 0.20 -8.65
C GLY A 44 16.65 0.33 -7.66
N GLN A 45 16.37 0.43 -6.35
CA GLN A 45 17.39 0.59 -5.31
C GLN A 45 17.82 -0.74 -4.69
N SER A 46 17.32 -1.86 -5.19
CA SER A 46 17.58 -3.20 -4.65
C SER A 46 17.21 -3.38 -3.17
N ARG A 47 16.22 -2.61 -2.70
CA ARG A 47 15.67 -2.72 -1.34
C ARG A 47 14.28 -3.32 -1.37
N ARG A 48 14.06 -4.36 -0.57
CA ARG A 48 12.74 -5.04 -0.46
C ARG A 48 11.78 -4.24 0.41
N MET A 49 10.51 -4.28 0.05
CA MET A 49 9.42 -4.05 0.99
C MET A 49 9.31 -5.26 1.93
N GLU A 50 9.09 -5.01 3.21
CA GLU A 50 8.90 -6.05 4.22
C GLU A 50 7.49 -6.02 4.83
N ALA A 51 6.89 -4.83 4.94
CA ALA A 51 5.53 -4.63 5.43
C ALA A 51 4.85 -3.43 4.77
N LEU A 52 3.52 -3.41 4.87
CA LEU A 52 2.68 -2.31 4.40
C LEU A 52 1.61 -2.01 5.45
N ALA A 53 1.46 -0.75 5.80
CA ALA A 53 0.36 -0.24 6.61
C ALA A 53 -0.60 0.52 5.67
N ILE A 54 -1.90 0.22 5.74
CA ILE A 54 -2.92 0.77 4.84
C ILE A 54 -4.11 1.26 5.67
N SER A 55 -4.67 2.39 5.30
CA SER A 55 -5.93 2.91 5.85
C SER A 55 -6.75 3.57 4.74
N THR A 56 -8.04 3.66 4.95
CA THR A 56 -9.00 4.15 3.96
C THR A 56 -9.99 5.14 4.55
N SER A 57 -10.61 5.93 3.69
CA SER A 57 -11.77 6.76 4.02
C SER A 57 -12.75 6.75 2.84
N GLY A 58 -14.05 6.65 3.14
CA GLY A 58 -15.11 6.76 2.14
C GLY A 58 -15.29 5.53 1.25
N VAL A 59 -14.62 4.41 1.55
CA VAL A 59 -14.72 3.15 0.79
C VAL A 59 -15.16 1.97 1.65
N GLY A 60 -15.54 2.19 2.93
CA GLY A 60 -16.06 1.14 3.79
C GLY A 60 -14.98 0.22 4.36
N GLY A 61 -13.73 0.68 4.42
CA GLY A 61 -12.60 -0.07 4.94
C GLY A 61 -11.76 -0.77 3.87
N VAL A 62 -10.74 -1.47 4.35
CA VAL A 62 -9.78 -2.22 3.54
C VAL A 62 -9.52 -3.58 4.17
N CYS A 63 -9.37 -4.60 3.32
CA CYS A 63 -8.62 -5.78 3.69
C CYS A 63 -7.36 -5.90 2.83
N ALA A 64 -6.27 -6.33 3.44
CA ALA A 64 -5.01 -6.58 2.76
C ALA A 64 -4.43 -7.94 3.17
N ASP A 65 -3.67 -8.55 2.26
CA ASP A 65 -2.88 -9.75 2.53
C ASP A 65 -1.51 -9.61 1.85
N ALA A 66 -0.47 -10.13 2.48
CA ALA A 66 0.88 -10.12 1.94
C ALA A 66 1.36 -11.55 1.68
N HIS A 67 1.88 -11.79 0.49
CA HIS A 67 2.67 -13.00 0.21
C HIS A 67 4.13 -12.71 0.56
N LEU A 68 4.66 -13.41 1.57
CA LEU A 68 6.05 -13.26 1.99
C LEU A 68 6.89 -14.45 1.54
N ALA A 69 8.17 -14.21 1.29
CA ALA A 69 9.14 -15.27 1.13
C ALA A 69 9.10 -16.25 2.32
N ASP A 70 9.17 -17.54 2.00
CA ASP A 70 9.20 -18.67 2.95
C ASP A 70 7.96 -18.84 3.85
N ILE A 71 6.93 -17.99 3.68
CA ILE A 71 5.64 -18.09 4.40
C ILE A 71 4.49 -18.31 3.42
N GLY A 72 4.53 -17.64 2.27
CA GLY A 72 3.37 -17.53 1.39
C GLY A 72 2.40 -16.44 1.85
N TRP A 73 1.12 -16.60 1.49
CA TRP A 73 0.05 -15.71 1.93
C TRP A 73 -0.18 -15.81 3.43
N GLN A 74 -0.21 -14.65 4.11
CA GLN A 74 -0.38 -14.59 5.56
C GLN A 74 -1.86 -14.68 6.01
N GLY A 75 -2.79 -14.51 5.07
CA GLY A 75 -4.22 -14.40 5.34
C GLY A 75 -4.66 -12.94 5.48
N TRP A 76 -5.87 -12.67 5.01
CA TRP A 76 -6.45 -11.32 4.99
C TRP A 76 -6.56 -10.71 6.39
N ARG A 77 -6.10 -9.47 6.51
CA ARG A 77 -6.34 -8.59 7.65
C ARG A 77 -7.25 -7.46 7.20
N CYS A 78 -8.27 -7.15 7.99
CA CYS A 78 -9.32 -6.20 7.63
C CYS A 78 -9.46 -5.11 8.68
N GLY A 79 -9.88 -3.92 8.24
CA GLY A 79 -10.23 -2.80 9.10
C GLY A 79 -11.21 -1.86 8.39
N GLY A 80 -12.10 -1.23 9.15
CA GLY A 80 -13.02 -0.21 8.61
C GLY A 80 -12.30 1.08 8.22
N ASP A 81 -13.04 2.01 7.63
CA ASP A 81 -12.52 3.36 7.36
C ASP A 81 -11.89 3.96 8.64
N GLY A 82 -10.77 4.66 8.48
CA GLY A 82 -9.99 5.23 9.58
C GLY A 82 -9.16 4.22 10.39
N THR A 83 -9.25 2.91 10.11
CA THR A 83 -8.44 1.89 10.77
C THR A 83 -7.19 1.58 9.97
N VAL A 84 -6.03 1.50 10.64
CA VAL A 84 -4.78 1.06 10.01
C VAL A 84 -4.69 -0.46 10.04
N VAL A 85 -4.62 -1.07 8.86
CA VAL A 85 -4.35 -2.49 8.64
C VAL A 85 -2.88 -2.66 8.25
N THR A 86 -2.14 -3.47 9.00
CA THR A 86 -0.74 -3.78 8.70
C THR A 86 -0.58 -5.23 8.27
N VAL A 87 0.06 -5.45 7.11
CA VAL A 87 0.43 -6.75 6.56
C VAL A 87 1.94 -6.83 6.34
N GLY A 88 2.46 -8.05 6.21
CA GLY A 88 3.89 -8.31 6.13
C GLY A 88 4.54 -8.44 7.52
N THR A 89 5.86 -8.23 7.58
CA THR A 89 6.65 -8.30 8.80
C THR A 89 7.74 -7.25 8.79
N THR A 90 8.12 -6.72 9.95
CA THR A 90 9.21 -5.75 10.07
C THR A 90 10.43 -6.41 10.71
N GLY A 91 11.61 -6.24 10.13
CA GLY A 91 12.89 -6.67 10.75
C GLY A 91 13.13 -8.19 10.77
N GLN A 92 12.27 -8.99 10.14
CA GLN A 92 12.43 -10.44 10.03
C GLN A 92 13.18 -10.87 8.77
N SER A 93 13.70 -9.91 8.00
CA SER A 93 14.39 -10.14 6.73
C SER A 93 13.58 -10.89 5.67
N ARG A 94 12.24 -10.83 5.75
CA ARG A 94 11.33 -11.45 4.78
C ARG A 94 10.85 -10.41 3.77
N ARG A 95 11.09 -10.67 2.48
CA ARG A 95 10.58 -9.83 1.38
C ARG A 95 9.10 -10.08 1.16
N MET A 96 8.34 -9.01 0.93
CA MET A 96 7.05 -9.09 0.25
C MET A 96 7.27 -9.43 -1.21
N GLU A 97 6.54 -10.40 -1.74
CA GLU A 97 6.59 -10.82 -3.14
C GLU A 97 5.29 -10.46 -3.89
N ALA A 98 4.16 -10.50 -3.19
CA ALA A 98 2.87 -10.06 -3.71
C ALA A 98 2.00 -9.43 -2.61
N LEU A 99 0.99 -8.66 -3.05
CA LEU A 99 0.02 -7.98 -2.21
C LEU A 99 -1.39 -8.22 -2.76
N GLY A 100 -2.29 -8.64 -1.89
CA GLY A 100 -3.74 -8.62 -2.13
C GLY A 100 -4.36 -7.41 -1.46
N VAL A 101 -5.26 -6.71 -2.15
CA VAL A 101 -6.03 -5.58 -1.59
C VAL A 101 -7.48 -5.68 -2.03
N GLN A 102 -8.39 -5.43 -1.09
CA GLN A 102 -9.82 -5.24 -1.37
C GLN A 102 -10.36 -4.10 -0.51
N VAL A 103 -11.40 -3.43 -0.99
CA VAL A 103 -12.08 -2.34 -0.29
C VAL A 103 -13.55 -2.69 -0.06
N GLY A 104 -14.16 -2.10 0.96
CA GLY A 104 -15.55 -2.40 1.30
C GLY A 104 -16.54 -2.08 0.18
N THR A 105 -16.30 -1.01 -0.57
CA THR A 105 -17.15 -0.52 -1.66
C THR A 105 -16.31 0.08 -2.79
N GLY A 106 -16.79 -0.09 -4.04
CA GLY A 106 -16.09 0.39 -5.23
C GLY A 106 -15.01 -0.58 -5.72
N SER A 107 -13.96 -0.03 -6.33
CA SER A 107 -12.83 -0.78 -6.88
C SER A 107 -11.54 -0.17 -6.38
N VAL A 108 -10.50 -1.00 -6.30
CA VAL A 108 -9.14 -0.58 -5.99
C VAL A 108 -8.28 -0.82 -7.22
N GLY A 109 -7.45 0.15 -7.54
CA GLY A 109 -6.35 0.01 -8.49
C GLY A 109 -5.04 -0.18 -7.74
N ALA A 110 -4.18 -1.08 -8.23
CA ALA A 110 -2.87 -1.28 -7.66
C ALA A 110 -1.82 -1.63 -8.73
N GLN A 111 -0.57 -1.33 -8.43
CA GLN A 111 0.58 -1.67 -9.27
C GLN A 111 1.79 -1.95 -8.38
N ALA A 112 2.56 -2.99 -8.69
CA ALA A 112 3.79 -3.34 -7.98
C ALA A 112 5.02 -3.10 -8.85
N HIS A 113 6.08 -2.55 -8.24
CA HIS A 113 7.43 -2.57 -8.80
C HIS A 113 8.17 -3.80 -8.26
N VAL A 114 8.58 -4.70 -9.14
CA VAL A 114 9.18 -6.00 -8.79
C VAL A 114 10.61 -6.06 -9.30
N GLU A 115 11.50 -6.65 -8.50
CA GLU A 115 12.88 -6.93 -8.88
C GLU A 115 12.98 -7.59 -10.26
N GLY A 116 13.83 -7.02 -11.13
CA GLY A 116 14.10 -7.54 -12.47
C GLY A 116 12.99 -7.32 -13.50
N TYR A 117 11.81 -6.84 -13.09
CA TYR A 117 10.70 -6.52 -13.99
C TYR A 117 10.34 -5.04 -14.02
N GLY A 118 10.64 -4.30 -12.97
CA GLY A 118 10.16 -2.93 -12.82
C GLY A 118 8.67 -2.90 -12.50
N TRP A 119 7.97 -1.86 -12.96
CA TRP A 119 6.53 -1.74 -12.79
C TRP A 119 5.79 -2.75 -13.67
N LEU A 120 5.09 -3.70 -13.04
CA LEU A 120 4.17 -4.61 -13.74
C LEU A 120 2.90 -3.86 -14.19
N SER A 121 2.09 -4.45 -15.06
CA SER A 121 0.80 -3.86 -15.44
C SER A 121 -0.08 -3.58 -14.22
N SER A 122 -0.76 -2.44 -14.21
CA SER A 122 -1.74 -2.11 -13.17
C SER A 122 -2.94 -3.05 -13.21
N VAL A 123 -3.45 -3.41 -12.04
CA VAL A 123 -4.66 -4.21 -11.88
C VAL A 123 -5.74 -3.36 -11.24
N THR A 124 -6.97 -3.44 -11.71
CA THR A 124 -8.13 -2.77 -11.11
C THR A 124 -9.25 -3.77 -10.91
N GLY A 125 -9.85 -3.79 -9.72
CA GLY A 125 -10.84 -4.78 -9.33
C GLY A 125 -11.15 -4.70 -7.84
N ASN A 126 -11.82 -5.72 -7.32
CA ASN A 126 -12.10 -5.87 -5.90
C ASN A 126 -12.43 -7.36 -5.62
N PRO A 127 -11.45 -8.21 -5.22
CA PRO A 127 -10.06 -7.89 -4.86
C PRO A 127 -9.13 -7.65 -6.07
N VAL A 128 -7.96 -7.06 -5.80
CA VAL A 128 -6.79 -7.05 -6.71
C VAL A 128 -5.61 -7.77 -6.09
N TYR A 129 -4.76 -8.35 -6.94
CA TYR A 129 -3.49 -8.94 -6.58
C TYR A 129 -2.39 -8.37 -7.45
N VAL A 130 -1.29 -7.92 -6.85
CA VAL A 130 -0.13 -7.36 -7.55
C VAL A 130 1.16 -7.95 -7.02
N GLY A 131 2.21 -7.96 -7.84
CA GLY A 131 3.48 -8.61 -7.55
C GLY A 131 3.56 -10.01 -8.18
N THR A 132 4.33 -10.90 -7.58
CA THR A 132 4.54 -12.27 -8.07
C THR A 132 4.54 -13.27 -6.93
N THR A 133 4.02 -14.47 -7.17
CA THR A 133 4.14 -15.60 -6.24
C THR A 133 5.03 -16.68 -6.85
N GLY A 134 5.82 -17.37 -6.02
CA GLY A 134 6.64 -18.52 -6.45
C GLY A 134 7.84 -18.20 -7.35
N GLN A 135 8.13 -16.92 -7.59
CA GLN A 135 9.24 -16.49 -8.45
C GLN A 135 10.48 -16.03 -7.68
N SER A 136 10.42 -16.04 -6.35
CA SER A 136 11.50 -15.58 -5.47
C SER A 136 11.93 -14.13 -5.70
N ARG A 137 11.05 -13.27 -6.24
CA ARG A 137 11.32 -11.85 -6.53
C ARG A 137 10.67 -10.93 -5.50
N ARG A 138 11.42 -9.93 -5.02
CA ARG A 138 10.90 -8.92 -4.08
C ARG A 138 10.05 -7.86 -4.78
N MET A 139 9.01 -7.39 -4.10
CA MET A 139 8.45 -6.07 -4.33
C MET A 139 9.39 -5.02 -3.74
N GLU A 140 9.63 -3.95 -4.49
CA GLU A 140 10.42 -2.79 -4.05
C GLU A 140 9.53 -1.57 -3.78
N ALA A 141 8.43 -1.44 -4.52
CA ALA A 141 7.45 -0.38 -4.34
C ALA A 141 6.03 -0.80 -4.76
N VAL A 142 5.04 -0.02 -4.32
CA VAL A 142 3.63 -0.16 -4.67
C VAL A 142 2.98 1.20 -4.92
N ARG A 143 1.99 1.22 -5.81
CA ARG A 143 0.99 2.29 -5.96
C ARG A 143 -0.39 1.68 -5.76
N ILE A 144 -1.25 2.36 -5.03
CA ILE A 144 -2.64 1.95 -4.74
C ILE A 144 -3.54 3.18 -4.82
N TRP A 145 -4.72 3.08 -5.42
CA TRP A 145 -5.71 4.15 -5.55
C TRP A 145 -7.15 3.61 -5.54
N VAL A 146 -8.11 4.46 -5.17
CA VAL A 146 -9.57 4.16 -5.14
C VAL A 146 -10.39 5.25 -5.84
#